data_AF-K2EII4-F1
#
_entry.id   AF-K2EII4-F1
#
_cell.length_a   1.000
_cell.length_b   1.000
_cell.length_c   1.000
_cell.angle_alpha   90.00
_cell.angle_beta   90.00
_cell.angle_gamma   90.00
#
_symmetry.space_group_name_H-M   'P 1'
#
loop_
_entity.id
_entity.type
_entity.pdbx_description
1 polymer ?
#
loop_
_entity_poly.entity_id
_entity_poly.type
_entity_poly.pdbx_seq_one_letter_code
_entity_poly.pdbx_strand_id
1 'polypeptide(L)'
;MAIVRRFEILLENKLGQLFYQGHVVLERWELLTWAGRDRLTNVVWRDIEETWAALFEAGRAPVLKVIKCDETTAPQRYVLVNSKRLKDLSSLS
;
A
#
# COMPACT_ATOMS: atom_id res chain seq x y z
N MET A 1 -9.58 -7.74 -12.02
CA MET A 1 -10.41 -6.51 -12.04
C MET A 1 -9.83 -5.61 -10.98
N ALA A 2 -9.01 -4.69 -11.48
CA ALA A 2 -8.08 -3.84 -10.75
C ALA A 2 -8.80 -2.69 -10.04
N ILE A 3 -8.05 -1.94 -9.23
CA ILE A 3 -8.34 -0.55 -8.90
C ILE A 3 -8.96 0.15 -10.10
N VAL A 4 -10.05 0.87 -9.86
CA VAL A 4 -10.77 1.59 -10.91
C VAL A 4 -9.77 2.53 -11.58
N ARG A 5 -9.64 2.45 -12.91
CA ARG A 5 -8.68 3.23 -13.73
C ARG A 5 -8.53 4.69 -13.32
N ARG A 6 -9.63 5.33 -12.92
CA ARG A 6 -9.66 6.72 -12.44
C ARG A 6 -8.72 6.99 -11.24
N PHE A 7 -8.44 5.97 -10.44
CA PHE A 7 -7.64 6.06 -9.22
C PHE A 7 -6.25 5.43 -9.35
N GLU A 8 -5.87 4.91 -10.52
CA GLU A 8 -4.52 4.37 -10.78
C GLU A 8 -3.44 5.40 -10.44
N ILE A 9 -3.58 6.64 -10.92
CA ILE A 9 -2.64 7.74 -10.66
C ILE A 9 -2.54 8.06 -9.16
N LEU A 10 -3.64 7.96 -8.41
CA LEU A 10 -3.62 8.20 -6.96
C LEU A 10 -2.86 7.10 -6.23
N LEU A 11 -3.06 5.84 -6.62
CA LEU A 11 -2.29 4.73 -6.08
C LEU A 11 -0.80 4.88 -6.44
N GLU A 12 -0.49 5.15 -7.71
CA GLU A 12 0.89 5.34 -8.17
C GLU A 12 1.60 6.44 -7.38
N ASN A 13 0.94 7.56 -7.12
CA ASN A 13 1.49 8.64 -6.30
C ASN A 13 1.78 8.18 -4.86
N LYS A 14 0.87 7.42 -4.23
CA LYS A 14 1.09 6.86 -2.89
C LYS A 14 2.22 5.84 -2.87
N LEU A 15 2.34 5.01 -3.90
CA LEU A 15 3.44 4.06 -4.05
C LEU A 15 4.77 4.76 -4.34
N GLY A 16 4.75 5.87 -5.07
CA GLY A 16 5.90 6.77 -5.22
C GLY A 16 6.35 7.33 -3.87
N GLN A 17 5.40 7.83 -3.05
CA GLN A 17 5.70 8.25 -1.67
C GLN A 17 6.32 7.12 -0.86
N LEU A 18 5.75 5.91 -0.93
CA LEU A 18 6.30 4.73 -0.27
C LEU A 18 7.75 4.43 -0.69
N PHE A 19 8.08 4.58 -1.98
CA PHE A 19 9.45 4.38 -2.46
C PHE A 19 10.43 5.40 -1.85
N TYR A 20 10.07 6.68 -1.82
CA TYR A 20 10.95 7.74 -1.35
C TYR A 20 10.99 7.88 0.18
N GLN A 21 9.87 7.67 0.87
CA GLN A 21 9.72 7.85 2.32
C GLN A 21 9.87 6.54 3.11
N GLY A 22 9.82 5.40 2.43
CA GLY A 22 9.89 4.07 3.03
C GLY A 22 8.57 3.58 3.65
N HIS A 23 7.58 4.46 3.83
CA HIS A 23 6.24 4.10 4.29
C HIS A 23 5.17 5.00 3.66
N VAL A 24 3.92 4.54 3.67
CA VAL A 24 2.75 5.38 3.33
C VAL A 24 1.54 4.93 4.13
N VAL A 25 0.68 5.88 4.50
CA VAL A 25 -0.59 5.61 5.18
C VAL A 25 -1.72 5.52 4.15
N LEU A 26 -2.54 4.49 4.28
CA LEU A 26 -3.76 4.27 3.51
C LEU A 26 -4.94 4.19 4.46
N GLU A 27 -5.95 5.00 4.21
CA GLU A 27 -7.21 4.94 4.95
C GLU A 27 -8.15 3.93 4.30
N ARG A 28 -8.97 3.25 5.12
CA ARG A 28 -9.93 2.26 4.62
C ARG A 28 -10.84 2.81 3.53
N TRP A 29 -11.34 4.03 3.69
CA TRP A 29 -12.26 4.63 2.71
C TRP A 29 -11.54 4.90 1.37
N GLU A 30 -10.25 5.25 1.37
CA GLU A 30 -9.46 5.44 0.15
C GLU A 30 -9.43 4.12 -0.63
N LEU A 31 -9.07 3.03 0.05
CA LEU A 31 -8.98 1.70 -0.53
C LEU A 31 -10.32 1.19 -1.08
N LEU A 32 -11.41 1.38 -0.34
CA LEU A 32 -12.76 1.02 -0.77
C LEU A 32 -13.18 1.82 -2.01
N THR A 33 -12.89 3.12 -2.01
CA THR A 33 -13.17 4.02 -3.13
C THR A 33 -12.38 3.63 -4.37
N TRP A 34 -11.08 3.38 -4.22
CA TRP A 34 -10.20 2.99 -5.32
C TRP A 34 -10.57 1.64 -5.92
N ALA A 35 -10.97 0.69 -5.08
CA ALA A 35 -11.42 -0.63 -5.53
C ALA A 35 -12.86 -0.64 -6.06
N GLY A 36 -13.65 0.42 -5.81
CA GLY A 36 -15.08 0.47 -6.14
C GLY A 36 -15.89 -0.61 -5.41
N ARG A 37 -15.59 -0.86 -4.13
CA ARG A 37 -16.15 -1.96 -3.34
C ARG A 37 -16.56 -1.51 -1.94
N ASP A 38 -17.52 -2.22 -1.35
CA ASP A 38 -17.98 -1.97 0.04
C ASP A 38 -17.10 -2.68 1.09
N ARG A 39 -16.25 -3.62 0.67
CA ARG A 39 -15.38 -4.39 1.57
C ARG A 39 -13.96 -4.57 1.02
N LEU A 40 -12.98 -4.39 1.92
CA LEU A 40 -11.60 -4.75 1.66
C LEU A 40 -11.44 -6.28 1.69
N THR A 41 -10.92 -6.81 0.59
CA THR A 41 -10.61 -8.23 0.39
C THR A 41 -9.15 -8.37 0.00
N ASN A 42 -8.61 -9.60 0.04
CA ASN A 42 -7.22 -9.87 -0.35
C ASN A 42 -6.91 -9.44 -1.79
N VAL A 43 -7.91 -9.33 -2.66
CA VAL A 43 -7.75 -8.85 -4.03
C VAL A 43 -7.23 -7.41 -4.06
N VAL A 44 -7.73 -6.53 -3.18
CA VAL A 44 -7.29 -5.13 -3.13
C VAL A 44 -5.80 -5.02 -2.79
N TRP A 45 -5.34 -5.84 -1.84
CA TRP A 45 -3.93 -5.88 -1.46
C TRP A 45 -3.04 -6.45 -2.57
N ARG A 46 -3.51 -7.52 -3.23
CA ARG A 46 -2.82 -8.09 -4.37
C ARG A 46 -2.70 -7.10 -5.53
N ASP A 47 -3.74 -6.32 -5.82
CA ASP A 47 -3.69 -5.29 -6.86
C ASP A 47 -2.63 -4.23 -6.51
N ILE A 48 -2.56 -3.78 -5.25
CA ILE A 48 -1.53 -2.84 -4.78
C ILE A 48 -0.12 -3.44 -4.93
N GLU A 49 0.06 -4.72 -4.57
CA GLU A 49 1.33 -5.43 -4.73
C GLU A 49 1.72 -5.57 -6.21
N GLU A 50 0.77 -5.84 -7.10
CA GLU A 50 0.99 -5.91 -8.55
C GLU A 50 1.38 -4.54 -9.12
N THR A 51 0.68 -3.46 -8.75
CA THR A 51 1.06 -2.09 -9.16
C THR A 51 2.44 -1.72 -8.61
N TRP A 52 2.73 -2.07 -7.36
CA TRP A 52 4.04 -1.86 -6.77
C TRP A 52 5.12 -2.61 -7.53
N ALA A 53 4.87 -3.88 -7.87
CA ALA A 53 5.82 -4.69 -8.61
C ALA A 53 6.08 -4.17 -10.02
N ALA A 54 5.07 -3.59 -10.67
CA ALA A 54 5.18 -3.00 -12.00
C ALA A 54 6.11 -1.78 -12.06
N LEU A 55 6.39 -1.13 -10.93
CA LEU A 55 7.35 -0.01 -10.85
C LEU A 55 8.82 -0.48 -10.91
N PHE A 56 9.08 -1.78 -10.86
CA PHE A 56 10.42 -2.35 -10.83
C PHE A 56 10.62 -3.35 -11.97
N GLU A 57 11.89 -3.63 -12.25
CA GLU A 57 12.24 -4.80 -13.04
C GLU A 57 11.71 -6.08 -12.39
N ALA A 58 11.35 -7.06 -13.23
CA ALA A 58 10.77 -8.33 -12.80
C ALA A 58 11.58 -8.97 -11.66
N GLY A 59 10.90 -9.27 -10.55
CA GLY A 59 11.51 -9.90 -9.38
C GLY A 59 12.36 -8.99 -8.48
N ARG A 60 12.50 -7.70 -8.80
CA ARG A 60 13.28 -6.75 -7.98
C ARG A 60 12.45 -5.93 -6.99
N ALA A 61 11.13 -5.97 -7.12
CA ALA A 61 10.22 -5.22 -6.26
C ALA A 61 10.46 -5.53 -4.78
N PRO A 62 10.66 -4.52 -3.92
CA PRO A 62 10.79 -4.75 -2.48
C PRO A 62 9.52 -5.35 -1.88
N VAL A 63 9.66 -6.21 -0.87
CA VAL A 63 8.49 -6.79 -0.20
C VAL A 63 7.75 -5.70 0.59
N LEU A 64 6.45 -5.60 0.36
CA LEU A 64 5.55 -4.73 1.12
C LEU A 64 5.12 -5.42 2.41
N LYS A 65 5.11 -4.67 3.51
CA LYS A 65 4.47 -5.08 4.75
C LYS A 65 3.28 -4.18 5.02
N VAL A 66 2.11 -4.77 5.21
CA VAL A 66 0.89 -4.05 5.62
C VAL A 66 0.74 -4.15 7.13
N ILE A 67 0.69 -3.01 7.81
CA ILE A 67 0.45 -2.92 9.25
C ILE A 67 -0.93 -2.29 9.43
N LYS A 68 -1.85 -3.01 10.08
CA LYS A 68 -3.14 -2.48 10.47
C LYS A 68 -2.98 -1.74 11.80
N CYS A 69 -3.31 -0.45 11.86
CA CYS A 69 -3.11 0.36 13.06
C CYS A 69 -4.27 0.29 14.04
N ASP A 70 -5.48 0.01 13.58
CA ASP A 70 -6.69 0.07 14.41
C ASP A 70 -7.40 -1.28 14.52
N GLU A 71 -7.79 -1.64 15.73
CA GLU A 71 -8.63 -2.81 16.01
C GLU A 71 -10.13 -2.52 15.79
N THR A 72 -10.52 -1.24 15.82
CA THR A 72 -11.91 -0.77 15.70
C THR A 72 -12.36 -0.65 14.25
N THR A 73 -13.67 -0.48 14.01
CA THR A 73 -14.29 -0.49 12.67
C THR A 73 -14.16 0.82 11.88
N ALA A 74 -13.90 1.97 12.52
CA ALA A 74 -13.60 3.24 11.84
C ALA A 74 -13.04 4.31 12.81
N PRO A 75 -12.13 5.21 12.35
CA PRO A 75 -11.43 5.19 11.07
C PRO A 75 -10.27 4.17 11.09
N GLN A 76 -10.29 3.18 10.20
CA GLN A 76 -9.22 2.18 10.09
C GLN A 76 -8.09 2.69 9.19
N ARG A 77 -6.87 2.68 9.71
CA ARG A 77 -5.65 3.01 8.97
C ARG A 77 -4.76 1.79 8.74
N TYR A 78 -4.11 1.80 7.58
CA TYR A 78 -3.13 0.81 7.16
C TYR A 78 -1.84 1.54 6.83
N VAL A 79 -0.71 1.05 7.34
CA VAL A 79 0.62 1.54 6.98
C VAL A 79 1.26 0.50 6.09
N LEU A 80 1.56 0.89 4.85
CA LEU A 80 2.43 0.13 3.98
C LEU A 80 3.87 0.51 4.26
N VAL A 81 4.74 -0.48 4.42
CA VAL A 81 6.16 -0.25 4.66
C VAL A 81 7.00 -1.05 3.68
N ASN A 82 8.02 -0.41 3.14
CA ASN A 82 9.06 -1.08 2.37
C ASN A 82 10.00 -1.80 3.34
N SER A 83 9.91 -3.12 3.38
CA SER A 83 10.67 -3.97 4.32
C SER A 83 12.19 -3.81 4.21
N LYS A 84 12.74 -3.42 3.05
CA LYS A 84 14.18 -3.15 2.91
C LYS A 84 14.64 -1.96 3.74
N ARG A 85 13.79 -0.92 3.88
CA ARG A 85 14.10 0.28 4.66
C ARG A 85 13.74 0.17 6.14
N LEU A 86 12.92 -0.81 6.51
CA LEU A 86 12.58 -1.03 7.92
C LEU A 86 13.81 -1.39 8.76
N LYS A 87 14.81 -2.08 8.16
CA LYS A 87 16.06 -2.45 8.83
C LYS A 87 16.91 -1.24 9.22
N ASP A 88 16.83 -0.14 8.45
CA ASP A 88 17.56 1.10 8.74
C ASP A 88 16.91 1.93 9.86
N LEU A 89 15.62 1.68 10.17
CA LEU A 89 14.93 2.36 11.27
C LEU A 89 15.20 1.69 12.62
N SER A 90 15.37 0.36 12.65
CA SER A 90 15.71 -0.38 13.85
C SER A 90 17.17 -0.20 14.31
N SER A 91 18.03 0.42 13.50
CA SER A 91 19.41 0.74 13.86
C SER A 91 19.58 2.14 14.45
N LEU A 92 18.49 2.91 14.60
CA LEU A 92 18.46 4.25 15.21
C LEU A 92 18.04 4.23 16.70
N SER A 93 17.92 3.06 17.32
CA SER A 93 17.64 2.89 18.76
C SER A 93 18.87 2.46 19.55
#